data_AF-A0A6N7P767-F1
#
_entry.id   AF-A0A6N7P767-F1
#
_cell.length_a   1.000
_cell.length_b   1.000
_cell.length_c   1.000
_cell.angle_alpha   90.00
_cell.angle_beta   90.00
_cell.angle_gamma   90.00
#
_symmetry.space_group_name_H-M   'P 1'
#
loop_
_entity.id
_entity.type
_entity.pdbx_description
1 polymer ?
#
loop_
_entity_poly.entity_id
_entity_poly.type
_entity_poly.pdbx_seq_one_letter_code
_entity_poly.pdbx_strand_id
1 'polypeptide(L)'
;MPIYPYAPGPINEPSENFVFPTDLGCLYIIEFYNGSSRFDQDDLILLNSGLTYEISIKKSYLEAPPENGQQKYDSLVKPTIQHIIDNFITTKGILPIYFFICDSEDEKEAARHKLFTEKWYNESQLENWVMFSYEITGEDIGIQPYYLGLLIHTDNPNFEVYPTAFENFMENQAVQGKLMNVVRSQNS
;
A
#
# COMPACT_ATOMS: atom_id res chain seq x y z
N MET A 1 -15.92 -2.81 -15.86
CA MET A 1 -16.71 -2.92 -14.61
C MET A 1 -17.14 -1.51 -14.21
N PRO A 2 -18.36 -1.27 -13.69
CA PRO A 2 -18.74 0.07 -13.23
C PRO A 2 -17.85 0.52 -12.06
N ILE A 3 -17.52 1.81 -12.03
CA ILE A 3 -16.73 2.46 -10.98
C ILE A 3 -17.38 3.81 -10.62
N TYR A 4 -17.04 4.35 -9.45
CA TYR A 4 -17.36 5.72 -9.11
C TYR A 4 -16.53 6.70 -9.94
N PRO A 5 -17.11 7.86 -10.33
CA PRO A 5 -16.32 8.98 -10.80
C PRO A 5 -15.34 9.42 -9.70
N TYR A 6 -14.09 9.63 -10.08
CA TYR A 6 -13.04 10.13 -9.20
C TYR A 6 -12.35 11.33 -9.85
N ALA A 7 -11.71 12.16 -9.04
CA ALA A 7 -10.95 13.32 -9.50
C ALA A 7 -9.63 13.42 -8.74
N PRO A 8 -8.61 14.10 -9.30
CA PRO A 8 -7.46 14.53 -8.52
C PRO A 8 -7.94 15.37 -7.31
N GLY A 9 -7.43 15.06 -6.12
CA GLY A 9 -7.65 15.92 -4.97
C GLY A 9 -6.69 17.11 -4.96
N PRO A 10 -6.65 17.88 -3.85
CA PRO A 10 -5.72 19.00 -3.72
C PRO A 10 -4.27 18.53 -3.88
N ILE A 11 -3.52 19.23 -4.73
CA ILE A 11 -2.08 18.97 -4.89
C ILE A 11 -1.39 19.41 -3.60
N ASN A 12 -0.85 18.45 -2.86
CA ASN A 12 -0.08 18.67 -1.65
C ASN A 12 1.27 17.98 -1.84
N GLU A 13 2.29 18.68 -2.37
CA GLU A 13 3.62 18.08 -2.46
C GLU A 13 4.07 17.58 -1.07
N PRO A 14 4.60 16.34 -0.97
CA PRO A 14 5.06 15.46 -2.06
C PRO A 14 4.05 14.39 -2.54
N SER A 15 2.74 14.53 -2.28
CA SER A 15 1.73 13.52 -2.63
C SER A 15 0.86 13.88 -3.84
N GLU A 16 0.66 12.89 -4.72
CA GLU A 16 -0.43 12.87 -5.69
C GLU A 16 -1.60 12.09 -5.08
N ASN A 17 -2.82 12.60 -5.18
CA ASN A 17 -3.98 11.93 -4.59
C ASN A 17 -5.22 12.03 -5.45
N PHE A 18 -6.10 11.05 -5.32
CA PHE A 18 -7.38 10.96 -5.99
C PHE A 18 -8.49 10.78 -4.98
N VAL A 19 -9.62 11.44 -5.21
CA VAL A 19 -10.77 11.44 -4.32
C VAL A 19 -12.01 10.97 -5.07
N PHE A 20 -12.82 10.15 -4.40
CA PHE A 20 -14.16 9.82 -4.89
C PHE A 20 -15.16 9.69 -3.73
N PRO A 21 -16.31 10.35 -3.83
CA PRO A 21 -17.44 10.10 -2.93
C PRO A 21 -18.20 8.85 -3.37
N THR A 22 -18.90 8.20 -2.43
CA THR A 22 -19.83 7.10 -2.73
C THR A 22 -21.27 7.52 -2.49
N ASP A 23 -22.22 6.79 -3.09
CA ASP A 23 -23.66 7.03 -2.87
C ASP A 23 -24.08 6.70 -1.44
N LEU A 24 -23.23 6.00 -0.68
CA LEU A 24 -23.43 5.65 0.72
C LEU A 24 -22.79 6.66 1.69
N GLY A 25 -22.45 7.85 1.21
CA GLY A 25 -21.96 8.95 2.06
C GLY A 25 -20.53 8.77 2.56
N CYS A 26 -19.73 7.91 1.93
CA CYS A 26 -18.31 7.78 2.22
C CYS A 26 -17.48 8.66 1.27
N LEU A 27 -16.35 9.16 1.75
CA LEU A 27 -15.33 9.80 0.92
C LEU A 27 -14.03 9.00 1.03
N TYR A 28 -13.56 8.52 -0.11
CA TYR A 28 -12.28 7.82 -0.21
C TYR A 28 -11.22 8.75 -0.79
N ILE A 29 -10.01 8.65 -0.23
CA ILE A 29 -8.81 9.34 -0.71
C ILE A 29 -7.74 8.28 -0.94
N ILE A 30 -7.22 8.20 -2.15
CA ILE A 30 -6.10 7.33 -2.53
C ILE A 30 -4.90 8.21 -2.74
N GLU A 31 -3.87 8.05 -1.91
CA GLU A 31 -2.68 8.91 -1.89
C GLU A 31 -1.45 8.12 -2.32
N PHE A 32 -0.60 8.78 -3.10
CA PHE A 32 0.68 8.29 -3.59
C PHE A 32 1.76 9.29 -3.15
N TYR A 33 2.40 9.03 -2.00
CA TYR A 33 3.46 9.89 -1.48
C TYR A 33 4.75 9.62 -2.23
N ASN A 34 5.33 10.64 -2.86
CA ASN A 34 6.65 10.53 -3.49
C ASN A 34 7.73 10.62 -2.41
N GLY A 35 8.58 9.60 -2.36
CA GLY A 35 9.52 9.39 -1.28
C GLY A 35 8.84 8.77 -0.05
N SER A 36 9.59 7.92 0.67
CA SER A 36 9.15 7.42 1.96
C SER A 36 10.06 7.97 3.04
N SER A 37 9.49 8.47 4.14
CA SER A 37 10.25 8.81 5.35
C SER A 37 10.70 7.57 6.13
N ARG A 38 10.40 6.36 5.62
CA ARG A 38 10.73 5.08 6.27
C ARG A 38 12.04 4.47 5.80
N PHE A 39 12.51 4.85 4.62
CA PHE A 39 13.84 4.47 4.15
C PHE A 39 14.79 5.57 4.60
N ASP A 40 15.73 5.20 5.46
CA ASP A 40 16.78 6.13 5.86
C ASP A 40 17.72 6.37 4.67
N GLN A 41 18.55 7.41 4.75
CA GLN A 41 19.51 7.75 3.68
C GLN A 41 20.48 6.60 3.34
N ASP A 42 20.59 5.61 4.23
CA ASP A 42 21.42 4.43 4.04
C ASP A 42 20.76 3.35 3.16
N ASP A 43 19.43 3.38 2.98
CA ASP A 43 18.67 2.47 2.11
C ASP A 43 18.60 2.98 0.67
N LEU A 44 19.75 3.38 0.10
CA LEU A 44 19.87 4.02 -1.22
C LEU A 44 19.18 3.25 -2.35
N ILE A 45 19.16 1.92 -2.25
CA ILE A 45 18.47 1.06 -3.23
C ILE A 45 16.95 1.31 -3.14
N LEU A 46 16.34 1.20 -1.96
CA LEU A 46 14.90 1.37 -1.77
C LEU A 46 14.42 2.81 -1.94
N LEU A 47 15.32 3.80 -1.79
CA LEU A 47 15.05 5.18 -2.17
C LEU A 47 14.90 5.37 -3.68
N ASN A 48 15.47 4.47 -4.50
CA ASN A 48 15.34 4.43 -5.96
C ASN A 48 15.51 5.82 -6.63
N SER A 49 16.48 6.61 -6.15
CA SER A 49 16.71 7.99 -6.63
C SER A 49 15.44 8.88 -6.63
N GLY A 50 14.52 8.68 -5.69
CA GLY A 50 13.24 9.41 -5.58
C GLY A 50 12.09 8.82 -6.40
N LEU A 51 12.30 7.69 -7.09
CA LEU A 51 11.26 6.94 -7.82
C LEU A 51 10.59 5.89 -6.92
N THR A 52 10.22 6.31 -5.71
CA THR A 52 9.56 5.45 -4.73
C THR A 52 8.25 6.10 -4.31
N TYR A 53 7.18 5.31 -4.28
CA TYR A 53 5.86 5.76 -3.89
C TYR A 53 5.28 4.94 -2.75
N GLU A 54 4.73 5.60 -1.73
CA GLU A 54 3.90 4.94 -0.71
C GLU A 54 2.42 5.12 -1.08
N ILE A 55 1.70 4.00 -1.15
CA ILE A 55 0.26 3.94 -1.42
C ILE A 55 -0.50 3.94 -0.09
N SER A 56 -1.38 4.93 0.10
CA SER A 56 -2.28 5.02 1.25
C SER A 56 -3.74 5.13 0.80
N ILE A 57 -4.63 4.45 1.53
CA ILE A 57 -6.07 4.47 1.28
C ILE A 57 -6.75 4.97 2.55
N LYS A 58 -7.35 6.15 2.46
CA LYS A 58 -8.11 6.76 3.56
C LYS A 58 -9.60 6.71 3.25
N LYS A 59 -10.38 6.40 4.27
CA LYS A 59 -11.84 6.47 4.25
C LYS A 59 -12.29 7.47 5.30
N SER A 60 -13.17 8.38 4.91
CA SER A 60 -13.92 9.25 5.82
C SER A 60 -15.42 9.18 5.50
N TYR A 61 -16.24 9.74 6.37
CA TYR A 61 -17.66 9.90 6.15
C TYR A 61 -17.94 11.36 5.81
N LEU A 62 -18.76 11.61 4.78
CA LEU A 62 -19.19 12.96 4.43
C LEU A 62 -20.07 13.56 5.53
N GLU A 63 -20.76 12.69 6.27
CA GLU A 63 -21.56 13.01 7.45
C GLU A 63 -21.10 12.18 8.67
N ALA A 64 -22.01 11.79 9.55
CA ALA A 64 -21.70 10.90 10.67
C ALA A 64 -21.47 9.45 10.18
N PRO A 65 -20.58 8.69 10.86
CA PRO A 65 -20.46 7.26 10.61
C PRO A 65 -21.82 6.57 10.87
N PRO A 66 -22.16 5.52 10.10
CA PRO A 66 -23.37 4.75 10.36
C PRO A 66 -23.27 4.06 11.73
N GLU A 67 -24.42 3.86 12.38
CA GLU A 67 -24.46 3.10 13.63
C GLU A 67 -23.96 1.65 13.41
N ASN A 68 -23.45 1.02 14.48
CA ASN A 68 -22.92 -0.34 14.41
C ASN A 68 -23.92 -1.31 13.75
N GLY A 69 -23.47 -2.01 12.71
CA GLY A 69 -24.27 -2.97 11.94
C GLY A 69 -25.08 -2.38 10.78
N GLN A 70 -25.07 -1.06 10.56
CA GLN A 70 -25.75 -0.42 9.42
C GLN A 70 -24.84 -0.20 8.21
N GLN A 71 -23.55 -0.51 8.31
CA GLN A 71 -22.62 -0.36 7.20
C GLN A 71 -22.98 -1.35 6.08
N LYS A 72 -23.39 -0.81 4.93
CA LYS A 72 -23.68 -1.59 3.73
C LYS A 72 -22.41 -1.82 2.94
N TYR A 73 -22.29 -3.00 2.35
CA TYR A 73 -21.25 -3.28 1.36
C TYR A 73 -21.51 -2.45 0.10
N ASP A 74 -20.47 -1.76 -0.37
CA ASP A 74 -20.49 -0.96 -1.58
C ASP A 74 -19.70 -1.70 -2.67
N SER A 75 -20.40 -2.20 -3.68
CA SER A 75 -19.79 -2.99 -4.75
C SER A 75 -18.95 -2.16 -5.73
N LEU A 76 -19.08 -0.82 -5.71
CA LEU A 76 -18.35 0.06 -6.61
C LEU A 76 -17.04 0.58 -6.00
N VAL A 77 -16.91 0.59 -4.67
CA VAL A 77 -15.69 1.06 -3.99
C VAL A 77 -14.46 0.27 -4.43
N LYS A 78 -14.49 -1.06 -4.33
CA LYS A 78 -13.36 -1.92 -4.65
C LYS A 78 -12.86 -1.70 -6.10
N PRO A 79 -13.69 -1.85 -7.15
CA PRO A 79 -13.21 -1.67 -8.53
C PRO A 79 -12.75 -0.23 -8.81
N THR A 80 -13.29 0.77 -8.09
CA THR A 80 -12.81 2.16 -8.20
C THR A 80 -11.38 2.29 -7.67
N ILE A 81 -11.11 1.77 -6.47
CA ILE A 81 -9.76 1.77 -5.88
C ILE A 81 -8.77 1.05 -6.78
N GLN A 82 -9.11 -0.15 -7.25
CA GLN A 82 -8.26 -0.93 -8.15
C GLN A 82 -7.95 -0.14 -9.42
N HIS A 83 -8.97 0.46 -10.04
CA HIS A 83 -8.78 1.24 -11.25
C HIS A 83 -7.88 2.46 -11.04
N ILE A 84 -8.01 3.18 -9.91
CA ILE A 84 -7.15 4.32 -9.59
C ILE A 84 -5.69 3.88 -9.42
N ILE A 85 -5.45 2.83 -8.65
CA ILE A 85 -4.10 2.35 -8.36
C ILE A 85 -3.43 1.79 -9.62
N ASP A 86 -4.12 0.94 -10.37
CA ASP A 86 -3.59 0.33 -11.59
C ASP A 86 -3.28 1.40 -12.65
N ASN A 87 -4.16 2.39 -12.80
CA ASN A 87 -3.94 3.50 -13.73
C ASN A 87 -2.75 4.36 -13.31
N PHE A 88 -2.63 4.71 -12.02
CA PHE A 88 -1.48 5.46 -11.53
C PHE A 88 -0.16 4.73 -11.82
N ILE A 89 -0.06 3.46 -11.40
CA ILE A 89 1.14 2.65 -11.59
C ILE A 89 1.51 2.55 -13.07
N THR A 90 0.54 2.23 -13.93
CA THR A 90 0.76 2.09 -15.37
C THR A 90 1.26 3.39 -16.01
N THR A 91 0.72 4.54 -15.61
CA THR A 91 1.11 5.83 -16.18
C THR A 91 2.51 6.29 -15.81
N LYS A 92 3.06 5.84 -14.67
CA LYS A 92 4.43 6.18 -14.23
C LYS A 92 5.50 5.27 -14.85
N GLY A 93 5.11 4.18 -15.50
CA GLY A 93 6.01 3.23 -16.14
C GLY A 93 6.67 2.26 -15.16
N ILE A 94 7.76 1.62 -15.61
CA ILE A 94 8.34 0.43 -14.95
C ILE A 94 9.48 0.73 -13.97
N LEU A 95 9.98 1.97 -13.94
CA LEU A 95 11.12 2.36 -13.11
C LEU A 95 10.76 2.58 -11.64
N PRO A 96 9.59 3.15 -11.30
CA PRO A 96 9.22 3.34 -9.90
C PRO A 96 8.93 2.03 -9.18
N ILE A 97 9.16 2.05 -7.87
CA ILE A 97 8.73 0.99 -6.96
C ILE A 97 7.66 1.53 -6.02
N TYR A 98 6.76 0.66 -5.57
CA TYR A 98 5.63 1.05 -4.74
C TYR A 98 5.61 0.27 -3.44
N PHE A 99 5.27 0.94 -2.35
CA PHE A 99 5.10 0.35 -1.05
C PHE A 99 3.70 0.60 -0.51
N PHE A 100 3.24 -0.28 0.38
CA PHE A 100 2.09 0.00 1.22
C PHE A 100 2.42 -0.42 2.66
N ILE A 101 1.97 0.39 3.61
CA ILE A 101 2.16 0.15 5.04
C ILE A 101 0.78 -0.09 5.65
N CYS A 102 0.67 -1.14 6.44
CA CYS A 102 -0.46 -1.38 7.31
C CYS A 102 0.07 -1.37 8.74
N ASP A 103 0.08 -0.20 9.37
CA ASP A 103 0.36 -0.07 10.81
C ASP A 103 -0.83 -0.55 11.64
N SER A 104 -0.63 -0.66 12.94
CA SER A 104 -1.62 -1.19 13.89
C SER A 104 -2.37 -0.11 14.67
N GLU A 105 -2.32 1.15 14.25
CA GLU A 105 -2.85 2.27 15.06
C GLU A 105 -4.35 2.12 15.37
N ASP A 106 -5.09 1.40 14.52
CA ASP A 106 -6.53 1.18 14.64
C ASP A 106 -6.95 -0.31 14.70
N GLU A 107 -6.01 -1.23 14.95
CA GLU A 107 -6.22 -2.70 15.02
C GLU A 107 -6.78 -3.34 13.74
N LYS A 108 -6.65 -2.67 12.58
CA LYS A 108 -7.12 -3.17 11.26
C LYS A 108 -5.99 -3.49 10.28
N GLU A 109 -4.77 -3.61 10.76
CA GLU A 109 -3.57 -3.91 9.98
C GLU A 109 -3.76 -5.15 9.09
N ALA A 110 -4.25 -6.26 9.65
CA ALA A 110 -4.45 -7.51 8.92
C ALA A 110 -5.55 -7.40 7.86
N ALA A 111 -6.60 -6.61 8.13
CA ALA A 111 -7.66 -6.36 7.17
C ALA A 111 -7.17 -5.50 5.99
N ARG A 112 -6.32 -4.49 6.26
CA ARG A 112 -5.67 -3.69 5.22
C ARG A 112 -4.67 -4.51 4.43
N HIS A 113 -3.85 -5.33 5.07
CA HIS A 113 -2.90 -6.20 4.39
C HIS A 113 -3.61 -7.12 3.40
N LYS A 114 -4.68 -7.79 3.83
CA LYS A 114 -5.54 -8.60 2.94
C LYS A 114 -6.16 -7.81 1.81
N LEU A 115 -6.54 -6.56 2.04
CA LEU A 115 -7.06 -5.69 0.98
C LEU A 115 -6.02 -5.50 -0.13
N PHE A 116 -4.76 -5.24 0.24
CA PHE A 116 -3.68 -5.07 -0.74
C PHE A 116 -3.29 -6.38 -1.42
N THR A 117 -2.96 -7.41 -0.64
CA THR A 117 -2.35 -8.65 -1.14
C THR A 117 -3.35 -9.61 -1.77
N GLU A 118 -4.51 -9.81 -1.15
CA GLU A 118 -5.47 -10.83 -1.58
C GLU A 118 -6.59 -10.28 -2.47
N LYS A 119 -6.97 -9.00 -2.29
CA LYS A 119 -8.15 -8.41 -2.95
C LYS A 119 -7.82 -7.47 -4.09
N TRP A 120 -6.85 -6.58 -3.94
CA TRP A 120 -6.42 -5.69 -5.01
C TRP A 120 -5.46 -6.41 -5.95
N TYR A 121 -4.29 -6.82 -5.46
CA TYR A 121 -3.21 -7.32 -6.32
C TYR A 121 -3.61 -8.54 -7.16
N ASN A 122 -4.20 -9.55 -6.53
CA ASN A 122 -4.65 -10.78 -7.23
C ASN A 122 -5.71 -10.54 -8.32
N GLU A 123 -6.42 -9.42 -8.26
CA GLU A 123 -7.45 -9.06 -9.25
C GLU A 123 -7.02 -7.86 -10.13
N SER A 124 -5.82 -7.33 -9.90
CA SER A 124 -5.27 -6.21 -10.65
C SER A 124 -5.00 -6.62 -12.09
N GLN A 125 -4.97 -5.64 -12.99
CA GLN A 125 -4.59 -5.85 -14.39
C GLN A 125 -3.11 -5.54 -14.64
N LEU A 126 -2.31 -5.53 -13.57
CA LEU A 126 -0.89 -5.18 -13.60
C LEU A 126 -0.06 -6.38 -14.09
N GLU A 127 0.09 -6.48 -15.41
CA GLU A 127 0.97 -7.48 -16.03
C GLU A 127 2.43 -7.24 -15.66
N ASN A 128 3.17 -8.30 -15.36
CA ASN A 128 4.60 -8.25 -15.06
C ASN A 128 4.96 -7.40 -13.83
N TRP A 129 4.03 -7.21 -12.90
CA TRP A 129 4.32 -6.66 -11.58
C TRP A 129 4.33 -7.78 -10.55
N VAL A 130 5.29 -7.74 -9.62
CA VAL A 130 5.43 -8.74 -8.55
C VAL A 130 5.30 -8.05 -7.20
N MET A 131 4.45 -8.61 -6.34
CA MET A 131 4.27 -8.15 -4.96
C MET A 131 5.01 -9.06 -3.97
N PHE A 132 5.90 -8.45 -3.20
CA PHE A 132 6.49 -9.04 -1.99
C PHE A 132 5.81 -8.42 -0.78
N SER A 133 5.41 -9.22 0.20
CA SER A 133 4.93 -8.65 1.46
C SER A 133 5.45 -9.41 2.66
N TYR A 134 5.75 -8.66 3.71
CA TYR A 134 6.25 -9.15 4.96
C TYR A 134 5.31 -8.77 6.08
N GLU A 135 5.07 -9.74 6.94
CA GLU A 135 4.49 -9.55 8.25
C GLU A 135 5.64 -9.49 9.26
N ILE A 136 5.67 -8.42 10.05
CA ILE A 136 6.54 -8.34 11.21
C ILE A 136 5.66 -8.39 12.44
N THR A 137 5.92 -9.41 13.24
CA THR A 137 5.29 -9.60 14.55
C THR A 137 6.29 -9.18 15.62
N GLY A 138 5.87 -8.97 16.87
CA GLY A 138 6.74 -8.83 18.06
C GLY A 138 6.62 -10.04 19.00
N GLU A 139 7.72 -10.61 19.52
CA GLU A 139 7.67 -11.72 20.49
C GLU A 139 7.41 -11.19 21.92
N ASP A 140 7.73 -9.92 22.15
CA ASP A 140 7.42 -9.19 23.37
C ASP A 140 5.97 -8.70 23.40
N ILE A 141 5.34 -8.87 24.56
CA ILE A 141 3.96 -8.43 24.84
C ILE A 141 3.86 -6.91 24.64
N GLY A 142 3.27 -6.47 23.52
CA GLY A 142 2.94 -5.06 23.26
C GLY A 142 3.40 -4.51 21.91
N ILE A 143 4.21 -5.24 21.13
CA ILE A 143 4.49 -4.87 19.74
C ILE A 143 3.37 -5.46 18.87
N GLN A 144 2.53 -4.59 18.36
CA GLN A 144 1.47 -4.95 17.43
C GLN A 144 2.06 -5.33 16.06
N PRO A 145 1.44 -6.29 15.34
CA PRO A 145 1.92 -6.67 14.02
C PRO A 145 1.87 -5.48 13.06
N TYR A 146 2.86 -5.38 12.18
CA TYR A 146 2.85 -4.42 11.08
C TYR A 146 3.17 -5.13 9.78
N TYR A 147 2.54 -4.67 8.70
CA TYR A 147 2.74 -5.24 7.37
C TYR A 147 3.33 -4.21 6.43
N LEU A 148 4.34 -4.63 5.67
CA LEU A 148 4.94 -3.84 4.60
C LEU A 148 4.97 -4.66 3.32
N GLY A 149 4.47 -4.08 2.24
CA GLY A 149 4.57 -4.67 0.91
C GLY A 149 5.37 -3.80 -0.03
N LEU A 150 5.95 -4.45 -1.03
CA LEU A 150 6.73 -3.90 -2.11
C LEU A 150 6.20 -4.45 -3.44
N LEU A 151 5.93 -3.56 -4.39
CA LEU A 151 5.47 -3.90 -5.73
C LEU A 151 6.46 -3.34 -6.77
N ILE A 152 6.93 -4.21 -7.68
CA ILE A 152 7.96 -3.89 -8.67
C ILE A 152 7.66 -4.58 -10.00
N HIS A 153 7.92 -3.89 -11.11
CA HIS A 153 7.83 -4.46 -12.45
C HIS A 153 9.02 -5.38 -12.75
N THR A 154 8.80 -6.54 -13.39
CA THR A 154 9.85 -7.52 -13.70
C THR A 154 10.91 -6.99 -14.67
N ASP A 155 10.53 -6.07 -15.55
CA ASP A 155 11.48 -5.41 -16.47
C ASP A 155 12.22 -4.22 -15.84
N ASN A 156 12.03 -3.96 -14.55
CA ASN A 156 12.84 -2.95 -13.87
C ASN A 156 14.33 -3.35 -13.94
N PRO A 157 15.26 -2.46 -14.35
CA PRO A 157 16.68 -2.80 -14.48
C PRO A 157 17.33 -3.36 -13.22
N ASN A 158 16.75 -3.05 -12.05
CA ASN A 158 17.22 -3.49 -10.74
C ASN A 158 16.28 -4.52 -10.09
N PHE A 159 15.39 -5.18 -10.86
CA PHE A 159 14.40 -6.13 -10.34
C PHE A 159 15.03 -7.20 -9.44
N GLU A 160 16.19 -7.75 -9.80
CA GLU A 160 16.87 -8.78 -9.01
C GLU A 160 17.45 -8.27 -7.68
N VAL A 161 17.66 -6.96 -7.55
CA VAL A 161 18.34 -6.35 -6.39
C VAL A 161 17.33 -5.95 -5.32
N TYR A 162 16.16 -5.44 -5.72
CA TYR A 162 15.18 -4.93 -4.78
C TYR A 162 14.62 -5.96 -3.79
N PRO A 163 14.30 -7.21 -4.16
CA PRO A 163 13.78 -8.20 -3.21
C PRO A 163 14.77 -8.45 -2.07
N THR A 164 16.06 -8.55 -2.39
CA THR A 164 17.13 -8.71 -1.39
C THR A 164 17.31 -7.46 -0.54
N ALA A 165 17.31 -6.27 -1.16
CA ALA A 165 17.40 -5.01 -0.42
C ALA A 165 16.22 -4.84 0.54
N PHE A 166 15.01 -5.22 0.10
CA PHE A 166 13.80 -5.16 0.89
C PHE A 166 13.84 -6.17 2.04
N GLU A 167 14.26 -7.40 1.80
CA GLU A 167 14.45 -8.43 2.83
C GLU A 167 15.44 -7.97 3.90
N ASN A 168 16.61 -7.46 3.51
CA ASN A 168 17.60 -6.91 4.44
C ASN A 168 17.04 -5.74 5.26
N PHE A 169 16.26 -4.85 4.63
CA PHE A 169 15.57 -3.77 5.33
C PHE A 169 14.60 -4.34 6.39
N MET A 170 13.77 -5.32 6.02
CA MET A 170 12.84 -5.94 6.97
C MET A 170 13.58 -6.59 8.15
N GLU A 171 14.68 -7.30 7.89
CA GLU A 171 15.51 -7.91 8.93
C GLU A 171 16.14 -6.86 9.86
N ASN A 172 16.67 -5.76 9.31
CA ASN A 172 17.22 -4.68 10.11
C ASN A 172 16.17 -4.02 11.01
N GLN A 173 14.96 -3.79 10.48
CA GLN A 173 13.85 -3.25 11.27
C GLN A 173 13.47 -4.21 12.42
N ALA A 174 13.44 -5.52 12.16
CA ALA A 174 13.20 -6.54 13.20
C ALA A 174 14.30 -6.58 14.27
N VAL A 175 15.58 -6.42 13.87
CA VAL A 175 16.72 -6.42 14.80
C VAL A 175 16.74 -5.16 15.66
N GLN A 176 16.48 -3.97 15.08
CA GLN A 176 16.43 -2.71 15.82
C GLN A 176 15.24 -2.65 16.79
N GLY A 177 14.13 -3.34 16.46
CA GLY A 177 12.95 -3.46 17.32
C GLY A 177 13.06 -4.42 18.52
N LYS A 178 14.15 -5.20 18.61
CA LYS A 178 14.31 -6.37 19.51
C LYS A 178 13.22 -7.43 19.32
N LEU A 179 13.66 -8.52 18.67
CA LEU A 179 12.96 -9.77 18.29
C LEU A 179 12.03 -9.61 17.09
N MET A 180 12.22 -10.43 16.03
CA MET A 180 11.16 -11.36 15.54
C MET A 180 11.38 -12.06 14.19
N ASN A 181 10.55 -13.09 13.99
CA ASN A 181 10.38 -13.88 12.78
C ASN A 181 9.80 -13.03 11.63
N VAL A 182 10.45 -13.09 10.48
CA VAL A 182 10.02 -12.45 9.23
C VAL A 182 9.33 -13.50 8.37
N VAL A 183 8.03 -13.35 8.13
CA VAL A 183 7.29 -14.27 7.25
C VAL A 183 7.11 -13.61 5.88
N ARG A 184 7.79 -14.18 4.88
CA ARG A 184 7.65 -13.76 3.49
C ARG A 184 6.42 -14.38 2.87
N SER A 185 5.59 -13.56 2.22
CA SER A 185 4.62 -14.01 1.22
C SER A 185 5.03 -13.45 -0.14
N GLN A 186 5.16 -14.33 -1.12
CA GLN A 186 5.27 -13.98 -2.54
C GLN A 186 3.96 -14.35 -3.20
N ASN A 187 3.29 -13.36 -3.79
CA ASN A 187 2.14 -13.60 -4.64
C ASN A 187 2.58 -13.40 -6.09
N SER A 188 2.60 -14.49 -6.86
CA SER A 188 2.91 -14.54 -8.29
C SER A 188 1.64 -14.49 -9.14
#